data_AF-A0A183HIA6-F1
#
_entry.id   AF-A0A183HIA6-F1
#
_cell.length_a   1.000
_cell.length_b   1.000
_cell.length_c   1.000
_cell.angle_alpha   90.00
_cell.angle_beta   90.00
_cell.angle_gamma   90.00
#
_symmetry.space_group_name_H-M   'P 1'
#
loop_
_entity.id
_entity.type
_entity.pdbx_description
1 polymer ?
#
loop_
_entity_poly.entity_id
_entity_poly.type
_entity_poly.pdbx_seq_one_letter_code
_entity_poly.pdbx_strand_id
1 'polypeptide(L)'
;MFSNLQCLGSVPLHKEWFRYTSEFMERYGHNTSKFLLAFHSLLSHDDVNLVEVADEDTMLNLKKLKESGALDNALVIVMADHGHRFAKFRATHQGQLEERLPFFSLSLPKKFKESDKGRTAWKNLKANKERLVTPFDIHATLLDMLHWPTEQELNTMGDVRSRSLSLFRPIPPSRTCEEAGIEMHWCTCLNWESAMADGEQVNISMMLSKAVVQTINSHTKSQRHLCAPLKLVCQLFSFKFV
;
A
#
# COMPACT_ATOMS: atom_id res chain seq x y z
N MET A 1 33.28 -19.26 -9.45
CA MET A 1 33.00 -18.08 -8.60
C MET A 1 31.50 -17.97 -8.47
N PHE A 2 30.95 -18.17 -7.28
CA PHE A 2 29.50 -18.21 -7.03
C PHE A 2 28.90 -16.82 -7.21
N SER A 3 28.32 -16.54 -8.37
CA SER A 3 27.72 -15.23 -8.70
C SER A 3 26.20 -15.25 -8.69
N ASN A 4 25.59 -16.08 -7.84
CA ASN A 4 24.16 -15.95 -7.55
C ASN A 4 24.02 -15.04 -6.33
N LEU A 5 23.96 -13.73 -6.60
CA LEU A 5 23.75 -12.63 -5.63
C LEU A 5 22.41 -12.71 -4.86
N GLN A 6 21.69 -13.84 -4.95
CA GLN A 6 20.36 -14.03 -4.40
C GLN A 6 20.31 -15.00 -3.20
N CYS A 7 21.39 -15.74 -2.93
CA CYS A 7 21.45 -16.69 -1.82
C CYS A 7 22.72 -16.51 -0.96
N LEU A 8 22.58 -16.73 0.35
CA LEU A 8 23.69 -16.96 1.27
C LEU A 8 23.79 -18.46 1.54
N GLY A 9 24.74 -19.13 0.88
CA GLY A 9 24.79 -20.60 0.89
C GLY A 9 23.54 -21.18 0.22
N SER A 10 22.80 -22.03 0.96
CA SER A 10 21.54 -22.63 0.50
C SER A 10 20.30 -21.80 0.84
N VAL A 11 20.45 -20.63 1.48
CA VAL A 11 19.32 -19.83 1.95
C VAL A 11 19.11 -18.61 1.05
N PRO A 12 17.91 -18.40 0.48
CA PRO A 12 17.58 -17.17 -0.22
C PRO A 12 17.76 -15.93 0.69
N LEU A 13 18.37 -14.87 0.18
CA LEU A 13 18.72 -13.69 0.97
C LEU A 13 17.51 -12.99 1.61
N HIS A 14 16.34 -13.00 0.97
CA HIS A 14 15.12 -12.43 1.55
C HIS A 14 14.68 -13.17 2.82
N LYS A 15 14.94 -14.48 2.91
CA LYS A 15 14.66 -15.29 4.11
C LYS A 15 15.59 -14.95 5.26
N GLU A 16 16.88 -14.77 5.00
CA GLU A 16 17.83 -14.30 6.02
C GLU A 16 17.47 -12.91 6.53
N TRP A 17 17.03 -12.03 5.62
CA TRP A 17 16.54 -10.71 5.97
C TRP A 17 15.30 -10.78 6.87
N PHE A 18 14.30 -11.60 6.53
CA PHE A 18 13.12 -11.84 7.38
C PHE A 18 13.46 -12.45 8.74
N ARG A 19 14.45 -13.35 8.78
CA ARG A 19 14.95 -13.93 10.04
C ARG A 19 15.51 -12.83 10.95
N TYR A 20 16.37 -11.96 10.42
CA TYR A 20 16.98 -10.88 11.20
C TYR A 20 15.95 -9.87 11.74
N THR A 21 14.98 -9.48 10.91
CA THR A 21 13.91 -8.56 11.35
C THR A 21 13.01 -9.20 12.41
N SER A 22 12.73 -10.50 12.30
CA SER A 22 11.94 -11.23 13.30
C SER A 22 12.69 -11.36 14.62
N GLU A 23 13.96 -11.74 14.58
CA GLU A 23 14.80 -11.85 15.77
C GLU A 23 14.93 -10.51 16.50
N PHE A 24 15.07 -9.39 15.77
CA PHE A 24 15.03 -8.06 16.36
C PHE A 24 13.73 -7.81 17.14
N MET A 25 12.57 -8.17 16.55
CA MET A 25 11.28 -7.97 17.21
C MET A 25 11.11 -8.87 18.45
N GLU A 26 11.61 -10.10 18.40
CA GLU A 26 11.48 -11.10 19.47
C GLU A 26 12.51 -10.94 20.61
N ARG A 27 13.72 -10.43 20.31
CA ARG A 27 14.86 -10.43 21.26
C ARG A 27 14.68 -9.49 22.45
N TYR A 28 13.98 -8.39 22.25
CA TYR A 28 13.74 -7.37 23.27
C TYR A 28 12.32 -7.54 23.85
N GLY A 29 12.15 -7.39 25.17
CA GLY A 29 10.83 -7.52 25.80
C GLY A 29 9.87 -6.38 25.45
N HIS A 30 8.60 -6.50 25.85
CA HIS A 30 7.58 -5.48 25.64
C HIS A 30 7.86 -4.14 26.36
N ASN A 31 8.76 -4.13 27.36
CA ASN A 31 9.12 -2.94 28.13
C ASN A 31 10.23 -2.09 27.46
N THR A 32 10.71 -2.51 26.29
CA THR A 32 11.71 -1.77 25.52
C THR A 32 11.05 -1.17 24.30
N SER A 33 11.12 0.16 24.16
CA SER A 33 10.72 0.84 22.92
C SER A 33 11.69 0.46 21.80
N LYS A 34 11.14 0.13 20.63
CA LYS A 34 11.92 -0.31 19.46
C LYS A 34 11.42 0.40 18.21
N PHE A 35 12.34 0.63 17.28
CA PHE A 35 12.03 1.10 15.95
C PHE A 35 12.81 0.24 14.96
N LEU A 36 12.11 -0.37 14.01
CA LEU A 36 12.70 -1.17 12.94
C LEU A 36 12.26 -0.58 11.61
N LEU A 37 13.23 -0.09 10.84
CA LEU A 37 13.04 0.16 9.41
C LEU A 37 13.79 -0.93 8.66
N ALA A 38 13.03 -1.78 7.99
CA ALA A 38 13.58 -2.84 7.17
C ALA A 38 13.19 -2.56 5.72
N PHE A 39 14.18 -2.23 4.89
CA PHE A 39 14.01 -1.99 3.45
C PHE A 39 14.63 -3.12 2.62
N HIS A 40 13.84 -3.75 1.74
CA HIS A 40 14.29 -4.82 0.85
C HIS A 40 13.88 -4.54 -0.59
N SER A 41 14.87 -4.52 -1.49
CA SER A 41 14.66 -4.20 -2.92
C SER A 41 15.17 -5.28 -3.88
N LEU A 42 15.85 -6.33 -3.42
CA LEU A 42 16.52 -7.31 -4.29
C LEU A 42 15.56 -7.97 -5.30
N LEU A 43 14.34 -8.30 -4.85
CA LEU A 43 13.34 -9.00 -5.66
C LEU A 43 12.33 -8.06 -6.32
N SER A 44 12.37 -6.76 -6.03
CA SER A 44 11.39 -5.78 -6.52
C SER A 44 11.99 -4.69 -7.40
N HIS A 45 13.31 -4.50 -7.35
CA HIS A 45 13.95 -3.37 -8.02
C HIS A 45 13.90 -3.51 -9.54
N ASP A 46 14.47 -4.56 -10.13
CA ASP A 46 14.70 -4.60 -11.59
C ASP A 46 13.62 -5.35 -12.39
N ASP A 47 12.99 -6.36 -11.80
CA ASP A 47 12.00 -7.22 -12.47
C ASP A 47 10.78 -7.41 -11.57
N VAL A 48 9.62 -6.96 -12.04
CA VAL A 48 8.35 -7.08 -11.31
C VAL A 48 7.96 -8.53 -11.09
N ASN A 49 8.42 -9.47 -11.91
CA ASN A 49 8.06 -10.87 -11.77
C ASN A 49 8.78 -11.55 -10.59
N LEU A 50 9.94 -11.03 -10.16
CA LEU A 50 10.69 -11.63 -9.06
C LEU A 50 10.04 -11.45 -7.69
N VAL A 51 9.08 -10.52 -7.55
CA VAL A 51 8.39 -10.29 -6.28
C VAL A 51 7.56 -11.50 -5.83
N GLU A 52 7.10 -12.34 -6.79
CA GLU A 52 6.33 -13.55 -6.49
C GLU A 52 7.14 -14.54 -5.64
N VAL A 53 8.46 -14.53 -5.77
CA VAL A 53 9.38 -15.41 -5.04
C VAL A 53 9.31 -15.16 -3.52
N ALA A 54 8.98 -13.94 -3.09
CA ALA A 54 8.88 -13.57 -1.69
C ALA A 54 7.43 -13.45 -1.19
N ASP A 55 6.41 -13.65 -2.02
CA ASP A 55 5.01 -13.39 -1.64
C ASP A 55 4.56 -14.27 -0.47
N GLU A 56 4.67 -15.60 -0.63
CA GLU A 56 4.30 -16.55 0.43
C GLU A 56 5.18 -16.39 1.68
N ASP A 57 6.50 -16.21 1.50
CA ASP A 57 7.43 -16.04 2.61
C ASP A 57 7.16 -14.77 3.43
N THR A 58 6.79 -13.66 2.76
CA THR A 58 6.41 -12.41 3.42
C THR A 58 5.14 -12.61 4.26
N MET A 59 4.12 -13.25 3.69
CA MET A 59 2.88 -13.56 4.39
C MET A 59 3.13 -14.45 5.61
N LEU A 60 3.88 -15.54 5.44
CA LEU A 60 4.22 -16.47 6.53
C LEU A 60 5.02 -15.77 7.63
N ASN A 61 5.95 -14.89 7.28
CA ASN A 61 6.73 -14.14 8.26
C ASN A 61 5.86 -13.20 9.11
N LEU A 62 5.02 -12.39 8.46
CA LEU A 62 4.10 -11.48 9.16
C LEU A 62 3.08 -12.25 10.00
N LYS A 63 2.58 -13.39 9.50
CA LYS A 63 1.67 -14.27 10.23
C LYS A 63 2.34 -14.84 11.48
N LYS A 64 3.56 -15.37 11.37
CA LYS A 64 4.34 -15.87 12.50
C LYS A 64 4.52 -14.81 13.59
N LEU A 65 4.94 -13.60 13.21
CA LEU A 65 5.14 -12.48 14.16
C LEU A 65 3.84 -12.04 14.84
N LYS A 66 2.71 -12.12 14.11
CA LYS A 66 1.38 -11.86 14.68
C LYS A 66 0.96 -12.95 15.66
N GLU A 67 1.12 -14.22 15.30
CA GLU A 67 0.70 -15.37 16.11
C GLU A 67 1.56 -15.55 17.37
N SER A 68 2.84 -15.15 17.33
CA SER A 68 3.72 -15.16 18.49
C SER A 68 3.45 -14.02 19.48
N GLY A 69 2.61 -13.04 19.11
CA GLY A 69 2.38 -11.83 19.90
C GLY A 69 3.48 -10.77 19.78
N ALA A 70 4.49 -10.97 18.93
CA ALA A 70 5.56 -10.00 18.72
C ALA A 70 5.05 -8.64 18.20
N LEU A 71 3.87 -8.64 17.55
CA LEU A 71 3.22 -7.43 17.01
C LEU A 71 2.09 -6.88 17.91
N ASP A 72 1.84 -7.48 19.09
CA ASP A 72 0.69 -7.12 19.95
C ASP A 72 0.78 -5.70 20.53
N ASN A 73 1.96 -5.11 20.52
CA ASN A 73 2.20 -3.72 20.92
C ASN A 73 3.02 -2.95 19.86
N ALA A 74 2.81 -3.26 18.58
CA ALA A 74 3.49 -2.63 17.47
C ALA A 74 2.52 -1.96 16.49
N LEU A 75 2.86 -0.74 16.06
CA LEU A 75 2.37 -0.19 14.81
C LEU A 75 3.21 -0.81 13.68
N VAL A 76 2.55 -1.43 12.71
CA VAL A 76 3.22 -2.13 11.61
C VAL A 76 2.86 -1.46 10.30
N ILE A 77 3.87 -1.02 9.56
CA ILE A 77 3.72 -0.48 8.21
C ILE A 77 4.35 -1.47 7.23
N VAL A 78 3.59 -1.85 6.20
CA VAL A 78 4.12 -2.54 5.02
C VAL A 78 3.86 -1.63 3.83
N MET A 79 4.92 -1.16 3.19
CA MET A 79 4.87 -0.14 2.15
C MET A 79 5.95 -0.35 1.09
N ALA A 80 5.71 0.16 -0.11
CA ALA A 80 6.72 0.37 -1.13
C ALA A 80 7.16 1.85 -1.13
N ASP A 81 8.39 2.13 -1.55
CA ASP A 81 8.90 3.48 -1.75
C ASP A 81 8.40 4.11 -3.06
N HIS A 82 8.22 3.28 -4.09
CA HIS A 82 7.60 3.64 -5.37
C HIS A 82 6.93 2.40 -5.99
N GLY A 83 6.10 2.59 -7.02
CA GLY A 83 5.64 1.47 -7.85
C GLY A 83 6.68 1.05 -8.89
N HIS A 84 6.32 0.12 -9.79
CA HIS A 84 7.30 -0.39 -10.75
C HIS A 84 7.74 0.70 -11.75
N ARG A 85 9.01 1.11 -11.67
CA ARG A 85 9.58 2.20 -12.49
C ARG A 85 10.42 1.73 -13.67
N PHE A 86 10.61 0.41 -13.80
CA PHE A 86 11.43 -0.19 -14.84
C PHE A 86 10.53 -0.78 -15.93
N ALA A 87 11.15 -1.22 -17.02
CA ALA A 87 10.49 -1.73 -18.22
C ALA A 87 9.70 -0.71 -19.07
N LYS A 88 9.35 -1.15 -20.29
CA LYS A 88 8.57 -0.38 -21.27
C LYS A 88 7.17 0.00 -20.76
N PHE A 89 6.67 -0.71 -19.75
CA PHE A 89 5.36 -0.47 -19.17
C PHE A 89 5.21 0.92 -18.55
N ARG A 90 6.28 1.47 -17.95
CA ARG A 90 6.31 2.85 -17.43
C ARG A 90 6.02 3.92 -18.48
N ALA A 91 6.27 3.65 -19.76
CA ALA A 91 5.95 4.59 -20.84
C ALA A 91 4.44 4.70 -21.11
N THR A 92 3.64 3.80 -20.56
CA THR A 92 2.17 3.87 -20.61
C THR A 92 1.63 4.73 -19.49
N HIS A 93 0.45 5.31 -19.67
CA HIS A 93 -0.19 6.09 -18.62
C HIS A 93 -0.48 5.25 -17.36
N GLN A 94 -0.93 4.01 -17.54
CA GLN A 94 -1.13 3.08 -16.42
C GLN A 94 0.16 2.83 -15.64
N GLY A 95 1.29 2.64 -16.33
CA GLY A 95 2.60 2.48 -15.69
C GLY A 95 3.06 3.72 -14.92
N GLN A 96 2.75 4.93 -15.42
CA GLN A 96 3.02 6.18 -14.69
C GLN A 96 2.20 6.28 -13.39
N LEU A 97 0.92 5.88 -13.44
CA LEU A 97 0.07 5.83 -12.24
C LEU A 97 0.58 4.81 -11.23
N GLU A 98 0.91 3.60 -11.69
CA GLU A 98 1.45 2.55 -10.82
C GLU A 98 2.76 2.98 -10.17
N GLU A 99 3.68 3.60 -10.91
CA GLU A 99 4.92 4.18 -10.36
C GLU A 99 4.64 5.16 -9.21
N ARG A 100 3.63 6.02 -9.36
CA ARG A 100 3.32 7.12 -8.43
C ARG A 100 2.42 6.72 -7.26
N LEU A 101 1.78 5.55 -7.33
CA LEU A 101 0.86 5.04 -6.33
C LEU A 101 1.41 3.74 -5.70
N PRO A 102 2.49 3.83 -4.90
CA PRO A 102 3.02 2.66 -4.21
C PRO A 102 2.00 2.09 -3.22
N PHE A 103 2.11 0.77 -2.99
CA PHE A 103 1.36 0.12 -1.92
C PHE A 103 1.72 0.71 -0.55
N PHE A 104 0.71 0.96 0.27
CA PHE A 104 0.89 1.35 1.67
C PHE A 104 -0.19 0.69 2.53
N SER A 105 0.24 0.09 3.65
CA SER A 105 -0.65 -0.43 4.66
C SER A 105 -0.13 -0.11 6.05
N LEU A 106 -1.06 0.10 6.98
CA LEU A 106 -0.77 0.40 8.38
C LEU A 106 -1.71 -0.43 9.26
N SER A 107 -1.12 -1.14 10.23
CA SER A 107 -1.84 -1.88 11.25
C SER A 107 -1.50 -1.34 12.63
N LEU A 108 -2.54 -1.17 13.45
CA LEU A 108 -2.43 -0.80 14.86
C LEU A 108 -2.72 -2.00 15.77
N PRO A 109 -2.12 -2.03 16.98
CA PRO A 109 -2.43 -3.03 18.00
C PRO A 109 -3.93 -3.12 18.29
N LYS A 110 -4.44 -4.34 18.52
CA LYS A 110 -5.86 -4.56 18.80
C LYS A 110 -6.31 -3.79 20.05
N LYS A 111 -5.59 -3.97 21.16
CA LYS A 111 -5.87 -3.28 22.44
C LYS A 111 -5.85 -1.76 22.30
N PHE A 112 -4.92 -1.23 21.49
CA PHE A 112 -4.83 0.20 21.23
C PHE A 112 -6.09 0.71 20.52
N LYS A 113 -6.51 0.07 19.43
CA LYS A 113 -7.74 0.43 18.68
C LYS A 113 -9.02 0.41 19.54
N GLU A 114 -9.02 -0.39 20.61
CA GLU A 114 -10.16 -0.54 21.53
C GLU A 114 -10.12 0.44 22.72
N SER A 115 -8.96 1.04 23.00
CA SER A 115 -8.77 2.05 24.05
C SER A 115 -9.46 3.38 23.70
N ASP A 116 -9.73 4.22 24.70
CA ASP A 116 -10.37 5.54 24.49
C ASP A 116 -9.61 6.40 23.47
N LYS A 117 -8.29 6.54 23.65
CA LYS A 117 -7.43 7.31 22.75
C LYS A 117 -7.33 6.71 21.34
N GLY A 118 -7.21 5.39 21.26
CA GLY A 118 -7.01 4.72 19.97
C GLY A 118 -8.27 4.55 19.15
N ARG A 119 -9.47 4.60 19.76
CA ARG A 119 -10.75 4.53 19.04
C ARG A 119 -10.92 5.72 18.09
N THR A 120 -10.64 6.94 18.54
CA THR A 120 -10.72 8.15 17.71
C THR A 120 -9.70 8.10 16.57
N ALA A 121 -8.44 7.81 16.88
CA ALA A 121 -7.38 7.65 15.87
C ALA A 121 -7.72 6.55 14.84
N TRP A 122 -8.28 5.43 15.28
CA TRP A 122 -8.70 4.34 14.40
C TRP A 122 -9.87 4.70 13.49
N LYS A 123 -10.85 5.46 13.99
CA LYS A 123 -11.93 6.02 13.18
C LYS A 123 -11.38 6.93 12.08
N ASN A 124 -10.45 7.82 12.43
CA ASN A 124 -9.83 8.73 11.48
C ASN A 124 -9.00 7.98 10.43
N LEU A 125 -8.18 7.01 10.83
CA LEU A 125 -7.44 6.15 9.91
C LEU A 125 -8.35 5.44 8.90
N LYS A 126 -9.52 4.94 9.32
CA LYS A 126 -10.48 4.34 8.40
C LYS A 126 -11.05 5.35 7.41
N ALA A 127 -11.38 6.56 7.87
CA ALA A 127 -11.89 7.63 7.02
C ALA A 127 -10.83 8.15 6.04
N ASN A 128 -9.55 8.10 6.42
CA ASN A 128 -8.43 8.58 5.63
C ASN A 128 -7.99 7.61 4.51
N LYS A 129 -8.55 6.39 4.44
CA LYS A 129 -8.20 5.40 3.40
C LYS A 129 -8.44 5.89 1.96
N GLU A 130 -9.38 6.81 1.79
CA GLU A 130 -9.77 7.39 0.50
C GLU A 130 -9.36 8.87 0.41
N ARG A 131 -8.23 9.22 1.04
CA ARG A 131 -7.67 10.58 1.03
C ARG A 131 -6.31 10.58 0.37
N LEU A 132 -5.95 11.73 -0.21
CA LEU A 132 -4.61 11.96 -0.73
C LEU A 132 -3.62 12.03 0.45
N VAL A 133 -2.70 11.09 0.47
CA VAL A 133 -1.66 10.92 1.51
C VAL A 133 -0.29 10.81 0.84
N THR A 134 0.73 11.32 1.51
CA THR A 134 2.13 11.34 1.09
C THR A 134 3.04 10.78 2.19
N PRO A 135 4.31 10.48 1.88
CA PRO A 135 5.28 10.10 2.91
C PRO A 135 5.48 11.15 4.02
N PHE A 136 5.22 12.43 3.75
CA PHE A 136 5.27 13.49 4.77
C PHE A 136 4.19 13.32 5.84
N ASP A 137 3.03 12.80 5.46
CA ASP A 137 1.92 12.49 6.36
C ASP A 137 2.27 11.27 7.25
N ILE A 138 2.98 10.29 6.70
CA ILE A 138 3.53 9.15 7.48
C ILE A 138 4.50 9.67 8.53
N HIS A 139 5.41 10.58 8.15
CA HIS A 139 6.33 11.22 9.09
C HIS A 139 5.59 11.95 10.22
N ALA A 140 4.58 12.76 9.90
CA ALA A 140 3.75 13.42 10.92
C ALA A 140 3.01 12.41 11.83
N THR A 141 2.56 11.29 11.29
CA THR A 141 1.93 10.19 12.05
C THR A 141 2.91 9.55 13.03
N LEU A 142 4.17 9.33 12.62
CA LEU A 142 5.21 8.80 13.49
C LEU A 142 5.59 9.80 14.60
N LEU A 143 5.57 11.10 14.31
CA LEU A 143 5.76 12.14 15.35
C LEU A 143 4.61 12.16 16.36
N ASP A 144 3.35 12.05 15.91
CA ASP A 144 2.19 11.92 16.79
C ASP A 144 2.26 10.64 17.64
N MET A 145 2.91 9.57 17.15
CA MET A 145 3.12 8.37 17.96
C MET A 145 4.09 8.61 19.13
N LEU A 146 5.11 9.46 18.94
CA LEU A 146 6.05 9.84 20.00
C LEU A 146 5.42 10.86 20.96
N HIS A 147 4.64 11.80 20.43
CA HIS A 147 3.98 12.87 21.17
C HIS A 147 2.47 12.78 20.94
N TRP A 148 1.82 11.91 21.72
CA TRP A 148 0.41 11.58 21.49
C TRP A 148 -0.50 12.82 21.50
N PRO A 149 -1.29 13.06 20.43
CA PRO A 149 -2.16 14.23 20.36
C PRO A 149 -3.27 14.20 21.41
N THR A 150 -3.73 15.39 21.78
CA THR A 150 -4.92 15.56 22.62
C THR A 150 -6.18 15.10 21.90
N GLU A 151 -7.24 14.81 22.67
CA GLU A 151 -8.54 14.43 22.07
C GLU A 151 -9.10 15.54 21.17
N GLN A 152 -8.86 16.80 21.52
CA GLN A 152 -9.23 17.94 20.67
C GLN A 152 -8.50 17.90 19.33
N GLU A 153 -7.19 17.67 19.32
CA GLU A 153 -6.39 17.59 18.09
C GLU A 153 -6.79 16.38 17.22
N LEU A 154 -7.09 15.23 17.84
CA LEU A 154 -7.58 14.05 17.13
C LEU A 154 -8.94 14.29 16.44
N ASN A 155 -9.77 15.20 16.97
CA ASN A 155 -11.06 15.56 16.38
C ASN A 155 -10.99 16.81 15.48
N THR A 156 -9.82 17.44 15.36
CA THR A 156 -9.63 18.64 14.54
C THR A 156 -9.19 18.24 13.14
N MET A 157 -9.90 18.75 12.12
CA MET A 157 -9.53 18.55 10.72
C MET A 157 -8.11 19.08 10.46
N GLY A 158 -7.31 18.33 9.70
CA GLY A 158 -5.97 18.75 9.30
C GLY A 158 -5.98 20.08 8.53
N ASP A 159 -5.06 20.97 8.87
CA ASP A 159 -4.90 22.26 8.20
C ASP A 159 -4.03 22.12 6.95
N VAL A 160 -4.63 22.26 5.77
CA VAL A 160 -3.97 22.13 4.46
C VAL A 160 -2.83 23.12 4.22
N ARG A 161 -2.71 24.18 5.05
CA ARG A 161 -1.54 25.07 5.04
C ARG A 161 -0.27 24.34 5.52
N SER A 162 -0.43 23.27 6.29
CA SER A 162 0.65 22.34 6.61
C SER A 162 0.78 21.30 5.50
N ARG A 163 1.99 21.16 4.96
CA ARG A 163 2.31 20.12 3.97
C ARG A 163 2.01 18.71 4.50
N SER A 164 2.28 18.46 5.79
CA SER A 164 2.14 17.14 6.41
C SER A 164 0.98 17.10 7.40
N LEU A 165 0.11 16.09 7.25
CA LEU A 165 -1.07 15.84 8.07
C LEU A 165 -0.98 14.42 8.64
N SER A 166 -1.00 14.30 9.97
CA SER A 166 -1.00 12.99 10.64
C SER A 166 -2.23 12.18 10.26
N LEU A 167 -2.03 10.89 9.99
CA LEU A 167 -3.09 9.93 9.65
C LEU A 167 -4.02 9.62 10.82
N PHE A 168 -3.64 9.98 12.06
CA PHE A 168 -4.49 9.84 13.24
C PHE A 168 -5.54 10.96 13.35
N ARG A 169 -5.46 12.00 12.51
CA ARG A 169 -6.40 13.13 12.47
C ARG A 169 -7.16 13.11 11.13
N PRO A 170 -8.36 13.68 11.04
CA PRO A 170 -9.10 13.72 9.77
C PRO A 170 -8.32 14.50 8.70
N ILE A 171 -8.13 13.90 7.52
CA ILE A 171 -7.56 14.58 6.36
C ILE A 171 -8.71 15.11 5.48
N PRO A 172 -8.69 16.39 5.07
CA PRO A 172 -9.72 16.96 4.21
C PRO A 172 -9.93 16.16 2.92
N PRO A 173 -11.19 15.82 2.56
CA PRO A 173 -11.48 15.17 1.26
C PRO A 173 -11.08 16.03 0.06
N SER A 174 -11.07 17.35 0.23
CA SER A 174 -10.74 18.32 -0.80
C SER A 174 -9.24 18.58 -0.93
N ARG A 175 -8.37 17.89 -0.17
CA ARG A 175 -6.93 18.14 -0.20
C ARG A 175 -6.37 17.93 -1.61
N THR A 176 -5.74 18.95 -2.15
CA THR A 176 -5.17 18.94 -3.51
C THR A 176 -3.72 18.47 -3.53
N CYS A 177 -3.20 18.16 -4.72
CA CYS A 177 -1.78 17.87 -4.91
C CYS A 177 -0.89 19.04 -4.50
N GLU A 178 -1.30 20.28 -4.80
CA GLU A 178 -0.55 21.49 -4.42
C GLU A 178 -0.44 21.64 -2.89
N GLU A 179 -1.56 21.46 -2.18
CA GLU A 179 -1.59 21.48 -0.71
C GLU A 179 -0.77 20.34 -0.07
N ALA A 180 -0.68 19.20 -0.76
CA ALA A 180 0.20 18.09 -0.37
C ALA A 180 1.68 18.32 -0.75
N GLY A 181 1.99 19.40 -1.48
CA GLY A 181 3.33 19.68 -1.98
C GLY A 181 3.81 18.67 -3.02
N ILE A 182 2.90 18.21 -3.88
CA ILE A 182 3.15 17.35 -5.04
C ILE A 182 3.13 18.23 -6.29
N GLU A 183 4.21 18.27 -7.06
CA GLU A 183 4.22 19.03 -8.31
C GLU A 183 3.19 18.48 -9.31
N MET A 184 2.61 19.36 -10.12
CA MET A 184 1.55 19.00 -11.08
C MET A 184 1.91 17.82 -12.00
N HIS A 185 3.19 17.72 -12.40
CA HIS A 185 3.66 16.60 -13.22
C HIS A 185 3.54 15.24 -12.52
N TRP A 186 3.67 15.19 -11.18
CA TRP A 186 3.60 13.99 -10.34
C TRP A 186 2.21 13.71 -9.77
N CYS A 187 1.28 14.67 -9.89
CA CYS A 187 -0.07 14.52 -9.37
C CYS A 187 -0.82 13.34 -10.02
N THR A 188 -1.48 12.54 -9.20
CA THR A 188 -2.30 11.38 -9.62
C THR A 188 -3.79 11.63 -9.42
N CYS A 189 -4.17 12.79 -8.88
CA CYS A 189 -5.55 13.26 -8.83
C CYS A 189 -5.98 13.72 -10.22
N LEU A 190 -6.33 12.74 -11.06
CA LEU A 190 -6.70 12.97 -12.45
C LEU A 190 -8.22 13.11 -12.56
N ASN A 191 -8.65 13.97 -13.49
CA ASN A 191 -10.05 14.05 -13.89
C ASN A 191 -10.31 12.95 -14.92
N TRP A 192 -11.28 12.11 -14.62
CA TRP A 192 -11.66 11.00 -15.48
C TRP A 192 -12.76 11.44 -16.45
N GLU A 193 -12.46 11.50 -17.74
CA GLU A 193 -13.45 11.79 -18.79
C GLU A 193 -13.83 10.53 -19.55
N SER A 194 -15.11 10.35 -19.88
CA SER A 194 -15.53 9.19 -20.67
C SER A 194 -14.78 9.16 -22.00
N ALA A 195 -14.07 8.07 -22.25
CA ALA A 195 -13.46 7.78 -23.55
C ALA A 195 -14.50 7.45 -24.63
N MET A 196 -15.74 7.17 -24.21
CA MET A 196 -16.86 6.79 -25.05
C MET A 196 -17.77 8.00 -25.28
N ALA A 197 -18.07 8.29 -26.54
CA ALA A 197 -18.87 9.44 -26.96
C ALA A 197 -20.38 9.20 -26.91
N ASP A 198 -20.81 7.93 -27.02
CA ASP A 198 -22.21 7.56 -27.14
C ASP A 198 -22.51 6.16 -26.56
N GLY A 199 -23.80 5.80 -26.55
CA GLY A 199 -24.28 4.52 -26.01
C GLY A 199 -23.87 3.29 -26.82
N GLU A 200 -23.58 3.44 -28.11
CA GLU A 200 -23.13 2.32 -28.95
C GLU A 200 -21.70 1.91 -28.56
N GLN A 201 -20.80 2.89 -28.41
CA GLN A 201 -19.43 2.66 -27.95
C GLN A 201 -19.40 2.06 -26.54
N VAL A 202 -20.28 2.52 -25.65
CA VAL A 202 -20.43 1.93 -24.31
C VAL A 202 -20.86 0.45 -24.41
N ASN A 203 -21.83 0.12 -25.27
CA ASN A 203 -22.29 -1.26 -25.45
C ASN A 203 -21.18 -2.16 -26.01
N ILE A 204 -20.45 -1.70 -27.02
CA ILE A 204 -19.33 -2.45 -27.61
C ILE A 204 -18.24 -2.68 -26.54
N SER A 205 -17.86 -1.65 -25.80
CA SER A 205 -16.87 -1.75 -24.72
C SER A 205 -17.30 -2.75 -23.64
N MET A 206 -18.57 -2.74 -23.25
CA MET A 206 -19.13 -3.69 -22.29
C MET A 206 -19.10 -5.13 -22.83
N MET A 207 -19.42 -5.34 -24.11
CA MET A 207 -19.34 -6.66 -24.74
C MET A 207 -17.91 -7.19 -24.76
N LEU A 208 -16.94 -6.37 -25.18
CA LEU A 208 -15.52 -6.73 -25.20
C LEU A 208 -15.01 -7.02 -23.79
N SER A 209 -15.33 -6.17 -22.82
CA SER A 209 -14.93 -6.36 -21.41
C SER A 209 -15.47 -7.68 -20.85
N LYS A 210 -16.73 -8.02 -21.13
CA LYS A 210 -17.32 -9.31 -20.73
C LYS A 210 -16.61 -10.48 -21.40
N ALA A 211 -16.33 -10.39 -22.70
CA ALA A 211 -15.63 -11.45 -23.43
C ALA A 211 -14.21 -11.68 -22.89
N VAL A 212 -13.47 -10.61 -22.57
CA VAL A 212 -12.14 -10.70 -21.96
C VAL A 212 -12.20 -11.38 -20.60
N VAL A 213 -13.08 -10.92 -19.70
CA VAL A 213 -13.25 -11.52 -18.36
C VAL A 213 -13.65 -12.99 -18.46
N GLN A 214 -14.58 -13.33 -19.34
CA GLN A 214 -14.99 -14.72 -19.59
C GLN A 214 -13.81 -15.56 -20.10
N THR A 215 -13.01 -15.02 -21.02
CA THR A 215 -11.84 -15.70 -21.56
C THR A 215 -10.81 -15.98 -20.47
N ILE A 216 -10.46 -14.98 -19.66
CA ILE A 216 -9.52 -15.15 -18.53
C ILE A 216 -10.07 -16.17 -17.53
N ASN A 217 -11.36 -16.10 -17.20
CA ASN A 217 -11.99 -17.06 -16.30
C ASN A 217 -12.03 -18.49 -16.86
N SER A 218 -12.16 -18.64 -18.17
CA SER A 218 -12.08 -19.95 -18.81
C SER A 218 -10.66 -20.53 -18.70
N HIS A 219 -9.64 -19.72 -19.03
CA HIS A 219 -8.24 -20.15 -18.96
C HIS A 219 -7.78 -20.46 -17.54
N THR A 220 -8.24 -19.71 -16.54
CA THR A 220 -7.88 -19.91 -15.13
C THR A 220 -8.75 -20.95 -14.42
N LYS A 221 -9.67 -21.62 -15.12
CA LYS A 221 -10.66 -22.53 -14.51
C LYS A 221 -10.03 -23.73 -13.81
N SER A 222 -8.97 -24.32 -14.37
CA SER A 222 -8.26 -25.44 -13.73
C SER A 222 -7.43 -25.01 -12.52
N GLN A 223 -7.09 -23.73 -12.44
CA GLN A 223 -6.24 -23.14 -11.40
C GLN A 223 -7.05 -22.43 -10.31
N ARG A 224 -8.30 -22.84 -10.03
CA ARG A 224 -9.16 -22.16 -9.03
C ARG A 224 -8.64 -22.22 -7.60
N HIS A 225 -7.70 -23.12 -7.33
CA HIS A 225 -6.97 -23.16 -6.07
C HIS A 225 -5.94 -22.02 -5.91
N LEU A 226 -5.53 -21.37 -7.02
CA LEU A 226 -4.64 -20.21 -7.06
C LEU A 226 -5.36 -18.93 -7.52
N CYS A 227 -6.30 -19.05 -8.46
CA CYS A 227 -6.91 -17.92 -9.15
C CYS A 227 -8.40 -17.77 -8.81
N ALA A 228 -8.79 -16.60 -8.31
CA ALA A 228 -10.20 -16.25 -8.11
C ALA A 228 -10.93 -16.00 -9.46
N PRO A 229 -12.24 -16.30 -9.55
CA PRO A 229 -13.06 -15.86 -10.68
C PRO A 229 -13.14 -14.33 -10.74
N LEU A 230 -12.77 -13.77 -11.88
CA LEU A 230 -12.86 -12.34 -12.15
C LEU A 230 -14.30 -11.95 -12.48
N LYS A 231 -14.69 -10.73 -12.08
CA LYS A 231 -15.97 -10.11 -12.44
C LYS A 231 -15.72 -8.67 -12.82
N LEU A 232 -16.54 -8.16 -13.74
CA LEU A 232 -16.58 -6.72 -13.99
C LEU A 232 -17.17 -6.04 -12.76
N VAL A 233 -16.41 -5.16 -12.13
CA VAL A 233 -16.92 -4.25 -11.10
C VAL A 233 -17.38 -2.99 -11.81
N CYS A 234 -18.54 -2.47 -11.42
CA CYS A 234 -19.21 -1.37 -12.11
C CYS A 234 -18.42 -0.06 -11.90
N GLN A 235 -17.48 0.21 -12.80
CA GLN A 235 -16.93 1.51 -13.23
C GLN A 235 -15.79 1.26 -14.24
N LEU A 236 -16.04 0.43 -15.26
CA LEU A 236 -15.26 0.53 -16.48
C LEU A 236 -15.96 1.54 -17.38
N PHE A 237 -15.90 2.82 -17.01
CA PHE A 237 -15.78 3.77 -18.10
C PHE A 237 -14.35 3.56 -18.59
N SER A 238 -14.20 3.25 -19.87
CA SER A 238 -12.95 3.63 -20.51
C SER A 238 -12.88 5.13 -20.29
N PHE A 239 -11.91 5.57 -19.52
CA PHE A 239 -11.71 6.98 -19.29
C PHE A 239 -10.45 7.40 -20.04
N LYS A 240 -10.47 8.61 -20.61
CA LYS A 240 -9.27 9.26 -21.12
C LYS A 240 -8.82 10.28 -20.07
N PHE A 241 -7.52 10.47 -20.02
CA PHE A 241 -6.89 11.51 -19.22
C PHE A 241 -6.96 12.82 -19.99
N VAL A 242 -7.41 13.87 -19.30
CA VAL A 242 -7.36 15.27 -19.78
C VAL A 242 -6.61 16.10 -18.75
#